data_AF-A0A4V5NQ24-F1
#
_entry.id   AF-A0A4V5NQ24-F1
#
_cell.length_a   1.000
_cell.length_b   1.000
_cell.length_c   1.000
_cell.angle_alpha   90.00
_cell.angle_beta   90.00
_cell.angle_gamma   90.00
#
_symmetry.space_group_name_H-M   'P 1'
#
loop_
_entity.id
_entity.type
_entity.pdbx_description
1 polymer ?
#
loop_
_entity_poly.entity_id
_entity_poly.type
_entity_poly.pdbx_seq_one_letter_code
_entity_poly.pdbx_strand_id
1 'polypeptide(L)' 'MAKNKVQFQKGLSVGAFLSMYGTEKQCYEALFRIRWPEGYICPEC' A
#
# COMPACT_ATOMS: atom_id res chain seq x y z
N MET A 1 32.74 -9.72 3.74
CA MET A 1 31.89 -8.68 4.38
C MET A 1 30.44 -9.04 4.10
N ALA A 2 29.61 -9.20 5.14
CA ALA A 2 28.19 -9.46 4.96
C ALA A 2 27.50 -8.18 4.43
N LYS A 3 26.98 -8.22 3.21
CA LYS A 3 26.20 -7.11 2.65
C LYS A 3 24.91 -6.96 3.46
N ASN A 4 24.64 -5.76 3.95
CA ASN A 4 23.43 -5.49 4.70
C ASN A 4 22.22 -5.58 3.74
N LYS A 5 21.40 -6.63 3.92
CA LYS A 5 20.22 -6.87 3.07
C LYS A 5 19.26 -5.69 3.04
N VAL A 6 19.20 -4.87 4.10
CA VAL A 6 18.33 -3.69 4.18
C VAL A 6 18.69 -2.62 3.14
N GLN A 7 19.97 -2.42 2.85
CA GLN A 7 20.44 -1.41 1.88
C GLN A 7 20.11 -1.75 0.42
N PHE A 8 19.81 -3.03 0.13
CA PHE A 8 19.52 -3.51 -1.23
C PHE A 8 18.06 -3.96 -1.38
N GLN A 9 17.19 -3.57 -0.46
CA GLN A 9 15.76 -3.82 -0.61
C GLN A 9 15.24 -3.01 -1.80
N LYS A 10 14.47 -3.67 -2.67
CA LYS A 10 13.75 -2.99 -3.75
C LYS A 10 12.67 -2.12 -3.11
N GLY A 11 12.97 -0.84 -2.96
CA GLY A 11 11.99 0.16 -2.57
C GLY A 11 10.99 0.44 -3.69
N LEU A 12 9.88 1.06 -3.32
CA LEU A 12 8.94 1.62 -4.27
C LEU A 12 9.44 3.00 -4.69
N SER A 13 9.60 3.23 -6.00
CA SER A 13 9.95 4.57 -6.50
C SER A 13 8.80 5.54 -6.30
N VAL A 14 9.09 6.83 -6.20
CA VAL A 14 8.06 7.88 -6.07
C VAL A 14 7.07 7.85 -7.24
N GLY A 15 7.55 7.62 -8.47
CA GLY A 15 6.68 7.50 -9.64
C GLY A 15 5.74 6.29 -9.57
N ALA A 16 6.25 5.13 -9.13
CA ALA A 16 5.43 3.95 -8.94
C ALA A 16 4.43 4.12 -7.77
N PHE A 17 4.83 4.85 -6.73
CA PHE A 17 3.94 5.23 -5.63
C PHE A 17 2.81 6.14 -6.13
N LEU A 18 3.11 7.20 -6.87
CA LEU A 18 2.10 8.11 -7.42
C LEU A 18 1.19 7.42 -8.45
N SER A 19 1.68 6.41 -9.18
CA SER A 19 0.82 5.62 -10.06
C SER A 19 -0.23 4.79 -9.29
N MET A 20 0.06 4.40 -8.04
CA MET A 20 -0.85 3.60 -7.22
C MET A 20 -1.70 4.44 -6.26
N TYR A 21 -1.18 5.58 -5.79
CA TYR A 21 -1.76 6.38 -4.70
C TYR A 21 -1.80 7.89 -5.00
N GLY A 22 -1.55 8.31 -6.25
CA GLY A 22 -1.32 9.72 -6.60
C GLY A 22 -2.57 10.61 -6.55
N THR A 23 -3.76 10.02 -6.49
CA THR A 23 -5.01 10.75 -6.29
C THR A 23 -5.68 10.34 -5.00
N GLU A 24 -6.48 11.24 -4.44
CA GLU A 24 -7.21 10.99 -3.19
C GLU A 24 -8.10 9.74 -3.31
N LYS A 25 -8.80 9.58 -4.44
CA LYS A 25 -9.62 8.40 -4.72
C LYS A 25 -8.82 7.10 -4.73
N GLN A 26 -7.69 7.06 -5.44
CA GLN A 26 -6.81 5.88 -5.48
C GLN A 26 -6.29 5.52 -4.08
N CYS A 27 -5.90 6.54 -3.31
CA CYS A 27 -5.46 6.36 -1.94
C CYS A 27 -6.56 5.76 -1.06
N TYR A 28 -7.77 6.31 -1.10
CA TYR A 28 -8.91 5.79 -0.33
C TYR A 28 -9.27 4.35 -0.72
N GLU A 29 -9.33 4.02 -2.01
CA GLU A 29 -9.63 2.65 -2.45
C GLU A 29 -8.57 1.66 -1.97
N ALA A 30 -7.29 2.02 -2.07
CA ALA A 30 -6.20 1.16 -1.61
C ALA A 30 -6.23 0.99 -0.09
N LEU A 31 -6.44 2.07 0.67
CA LEU A 31 -6.58 2.03 2.12
C LEU A 31 -7.76 1.16 2.57
N PHE A 32 -8.90 1.26 1.87
CA PHE A 32 -10.07 0.45 2.16
C PHE A 32 -9.78 -1.04 1.97
N ARG A 33 -9.15 -1.43 0.85
CA ARG A 33 -8.77 -2.83 0.57
C ARG A 33 -7.75 -3.36 1.58
N ILE A 34 -6.79 -2.54 2.00
CA ILE A 34 -5.81 -2.92 3.02
C ILE A 34 -6.48 -3.12 4.37
N ARG A 35 -7.43 -2.25 4.72
CA ARG A 35 -8.13 -2.30 6.01
C ARG A 35 -9.12 -3.46 6.10
N TRP A 36 -9.72 -3.85 4.99
CA TRP A 36 -10.69 -4.94 4.90
C TRP A 36 -10.36 -5.90 3.74
N PRO A 37 -9.32 -6.75 3.89
CA PRO A 37 -8.89 -7.65 2.83
C PRO A 37 -9.92 -8.74 2.52
N GLU A 38 -10.68 -9.16 3.52
CA GLU A 38 -11.74 -10.17 3.40
C GLU A 38 -13.13 -9.56 3.14
N GLY A 39 -13.18 -8.24 2.90
CA GLY A 39 -14.42 -7.49 2.75
C GLY A 39 -14.82 -6.75 4.03
N TYR A 40 -15.58 -5.68 3.84
CA TYR A 40 -16.14 -4.90 4.94
C TYR A 40 -17.44 -5.52 5.39
N ILE A 41 -17.53 -5.87 6.67
CA ILE A 41 -18.77 -6.30 7.33
C ILE A 41 -19.15 -5.19 8.30
N CYS A 42 -20.36 -4.64 8.14
CA CYS A 42 -20.82 -3.63 9.08
C CYS A 42 -21.17 -4.33 10.43
N PRO A 43 -20.72 -3.78 11.56
CA PRO A 43 -20.90 -4.43 12.86
C PRO A 43 -22.34 -4.36 13.39
N GLU A 44 -23.25 -3.66 12.70
CA GLU A 44 -24.59 -3.31 13.20
C GLU A 44 -25.76 -3.87 12.37
N CYS A 45 -25.53 -4.58 11.25
CA CYS A 45 -26.55 -4.88 10.23
C CYS A 45 -27.12 -6.32 10.19
#